data_AF-A0A0M1GKJ9-F1
#
_entry.id   AF-A0A0M1GKJ9-F1
#
_cell.length_a   1.000
_cell.length_b   1.000
_cell.length_c   1.000
_cell.angle_alpha   90.00
_cell.angle_beta   90.00
_cell.angle_gamma   90.00
#
_symmetry.space_group_name_H-M   'P 1'
#
loop_
_entity.id
_entity.type
_entity.pdbx_description
1 polymer ?
#
loop_
_entity_poly.entity_id
_entity_poly.type
_entity_poly.pdbx_seq_one_letter_code
_entity_poly.pdbx_strand_id
1 'polypeptide(L)'
;MTEWYLDKAAAKNLDVKMLLVKKYQDIFKENQEIIDTLLSNSNLSKIHLGFVPDDFKKKKHQILIVGRETRGWDLKYLEKYDKNSVYQLMDLSKSWVIRNLERSDSVNKKGKCFFNFFRKVSQENPNASILWANIFCVSYKKSNPSKIDTKSVFANIKKISEFLLKAQIEILQPNIIIFASGLDRQAIIARRAYFKDDLKPSGKSVVSGLDKKYLEQFYFSGNYDEDILCYRTVHPSSIREHSVIALKELRKILKSKTMD
;
A
#
# COMPACT_ATOMS: atom_id res chain seq x y z
N MET A 1 21.62 -4.17 -10.27
CA MET A 1 20.36 -4.19 -11.07
C MET A 1 19.45 -3.02 -10.74
N THR A 2 19.32 -2.62 -9.48
CA THR A 2 18.51 -1.47 -9.01
C THR A 2 18.98 -0.12 -9.57
N GLU A 3 20.31 0.14 -9.58
CA GLU A 3 20.90 1.37 -10.17
C GLU A 3 20.57 1.53 -11.67
N TRP A 4 20.53 0.43 -12.44
CA TRP A 4 20.18 0.49 -13.86
C TRP A 4 18.75 0.96 -14.12
N TYR A 5 17.80 0.64 -13.22
CA TYR A 5 16.40 1.02 -13.39
C TYR A 5 16.18 2.51 -13.09
N LEU A 6 16.88 3.05 -12.09
CA LEU A 6 16.79 4.46 -11.71
C LEU A 6 17.48 5.36 -12.73
N ASP A 7 18.68 4.99 -13.21
CA ASP A 7 19.42 5.76 -14.22
C ASP A 7 18.69 5.86 -15.57
N LYS A 8 17.91 4.83 -15.94
CA LYS A 8 17.11 4.85 -17.19
C LYS A 8 15.77 5.57 -17.05
N ALA A 9 15.18 5.61 -15.86
CA ALA A 9 13.93 6.34 -15.63
C ALA A 9 14.13 7.86 -15.75
N ALA A 10 15.30 8.37 -15.34
CA ALA A 10 15.68 9.77 -15.50
C ALA A 10 16.06 10.12 -16.96
N ALA A 11 16.67 9.19 -17.71
CA ALA A 11 17.26 9.47 -19.02
C ALA A 11 16.33 9.32 -20.24
N LYS A 12 15.20 8.62 -20.10
CA LYS A 12 14.23 8.43 -21.19
C LYS A 12 12.84 8.49 -20.57
N ASN A 13 11.92 9.13 -21.27
CA ASN A 13 10.49 9.28 -20.97
C ASN A 13 9.76 7.92 -20.84
N LEU A 14 10.25 7.04 -19.96
CA LEU A 14 9.82 5.67 -19.79
C LEU A 14 8.45 5.69 -19.12
N ASP A 15 7.58 4.82 -19.61
CA ASP A 15 6.30 4.60 -18.99
C ASP A 15 6.53 3.95 -17.62
N VAL A 16 6.36 4.72 -16.54
CA VAL A 16 6.42 4.25 -15.15
C VAL A 16 5.52 3.03 -14.93
N LYS A 17 4.39 2.94 -15.67
CA LYS A 17 3.54 1.75 -15.66
C LYS A 17 4.28 0.53 -16.21
N MET A 18 5.01 0.66 -17.32
CA MET A 18 5.80 -0.44 -17.88
C MET A 18 6.92 -0.89 -16.92
N LEU A 19 7.58 0.06 -16.24
CA LEU A 19 8.59 -0.27 -15.22
C LEU A 19 7.99 -1.08 -14.08
N LEU A 20 6.86 -0.61 -13.53
CA LEU A 20 6.20 -1.30 -12.42
C LEU A 20 5.69 -2.69 -12.84
N VAL A 21 5.07 -2.79 -14.02
CA VAL A 21 4.63 -4.06 -14.61
C VAL A 21 5.81 -5.02 -14.76
N LYS A 22 6.92 -4.57 -15.33
CA LYS A 22 8.12 -5.39 -15.54
C LYS A 22 8.68 -5.88 -14.21
N LYS A 23 8.78 -5.01 -13.20
CA LYS A 23 9.27 -5.39 -11.87
C LYS A 23 8.37 -6.42 -11.19
N TYR A 24 7.05 -6.28 -11.28
CA TYR A 24 6.13 -7.29 -10.77
C TYR A 24 6.25 -8.64 -11.48
N GLN A 25 6.45 -8.64 -12.80
CA GLN A 25 6.71 -9.87 -13.57
C GLN A 25 7.99 -10.55 -13.13
N ASP A 26 9.05 -9.78 -12.94
CA ASP A 26 10.34 -10.31 -12.49
C ASP A 26 10.22 -10.92 -11.08
N ILE A 27 9.53 -10.24 -10.16
CA ILE A 27 9.22 -10.78 -8.82
C ILE A 27 8.47 -12.11 -8.91
N PHE A 28 7.46 -12.22 -9.77
CA PHE A 28 6.71 -13.46 -9.94
C PHE A 28 7.60 -14.58 -10.50
N LYS A 29 8.39 -14.30 -11.53
CA LYS A 29 9.30 -15.27 -12.16
C LYS A 29 10.40 -15.75 -11.22
N GLU A 30 11.03 -14.83 -10.49
CA GLU A 30 12.10 -15.14 -9.53
C GLU A 30 11.61 -15.92 -8.30
N ASN A 31 10.29 -15.92 -8.05
CA ASN A 31 9.67 -16.60 -6.92
C ASN A 31 8.59 -17.60 -7.37
N GLN A 32 8.76 -18.22 -8.54
CA GLN A 32 7.74 -19.05 -9.19
C GLN A 32 7.13 -20.11 -8.27
N GLU A 33 7.96 -20.87 -7.54
CA GLU A 33 7.47 -21.90 -6.61
C GLU A 33 6.57 -21.33 -5.50
N ILE A 34 6.91 -20.15 -4.98
CA ILE A 34 6.10 -19.46 -3.99
C ILE A 34 4.79 -19.01 -4.63
N ILE A 35 4.85 -18.43 -5.82
CA ILE A 35 3.69 -17.95 -6.56
C ILE A 35 2.72 -19.09 -6.87
N ASP A 36 3.21 -20.25 -7.30
CA ASP A 36 2.41 -21.45 -7.56
C ASP A 36 1.77 -21.99 -6.28
N THR A 37 2.50 -21.96 -5.16
CA THR A 37 1.97 -22.30 -3.84
C THR A 37 0.85 -21.37 -3.41
N LEU A 38 0.98 -20.05 -3.65
CA LEU A 38 -0.06 -19.07 -3.31
C LEU A 38 -1.28 -19.22 -4.24
N LEU A 39 -1.05 -19.50 -5.52
CA LEU A 39 -2.09 -19.68 -6.53
C LEU A 39 -2.94 -20.93 -6.30
N SER A 40 -2.30 -22.04 -5.96
CA SER A 40 -2.97 -23.34 -5.71
C SER A 40 -3.80 -23.36 -4.42
N ASN A 41 -3.58 -22.40 -3.51
CA ASN A 41 -4.34 -22.30 -2.28
C ASN A 41 -5.68 -21.57 -2.48
N SER A 42 -6.77 -22.33 -2.64
CA SER A 42 -8.13 -21.81 -2.84
C SER A 42 -8.69 -20.96 -1.69
N ASN A 43 -8.06 -21.01 -0.51
CA ASN A 43 -8.45 -20.17 0.63
C ASN A 43 -7.78 -18.78 0.59
N LEU A 44 -6.78 -18.58 -0.27
CA LEU A 44 -6.17 -17.28 -0.48
C LEU A 44 -6.93 -16.48 -1.54
N SER A 45 -6.99 -15.18 -1.32
CA SER A 45 -7.39 -14.23 -2.35
C SER A 45 -6.31 -14.16 -3.43
N LYS A 46 -6.64 -13.60 -4.61
CA LYS A 46 -5.62 -13.28 -5.60
C LYS A 46 -4.68 -12.18 -5.08
N ILE A 47 -3.47 -12.12 -5.63
CA ILE A 47 -2.47 -11.11 -5.26
C ILE A 47 -2.98 -9.72 -5.63
N HIS A 48 -2.98 -8.81 -4.66
CA HIS A 48 -3.19 -7.38 -4.88
C HIS A 48 -1.90 -6.74 -5.38
N LEU A 49 -1.98 -6.05 -6.51
CA LEU A 49 -0.90 -5.23 -7.06
C LEU A 49 -1.28 -3.74 -7.01
N GLY A 50 -0.31 -2.90 -6.66
CA GLY A 50 -0.44 -1.45 -6.81
C GLY A 50 -0.51 -1.06 -8.29
N PHE A 51 -0.98 0.16 -8.58
CA PHE A 51 -1.14 0.66 -9.94
C PHE A 51 -0.60 2.08 -10.06
N VAL A 52 -0.47 2.55 -11.31
CA VAL A 52 -0.11 3.95 -11.63
C VAL A 52 -1.41 4.74 -11.92
N PRO A 53 -1.77 5.74 -11.12
CA PRO A 53 -2.90 6.63 -11.38
C PRO A 53 -2.75 7.41 -12.69
N ASP A 54 -3.86 7.77 -13.34
CA ASP A 54 -3.82 8.53 -14.60
C ASP A 54 -3.32 9.97 -14.43
N ASP A 55 -3.42 10.50 -13.21
CA ASP A 55 -2.91 11.82 -12.84
C ASP A 55 -1.50 11.79 -12.25
N PHE A 56 -0.84 10.63 -12.19
CA PHE A 56 0.45 10.44 -11.52
C PHE A 56 1.53 11.44 -11.96
N LYS A 57 1.64 11.68 -13.27
CA LYS A 57 2.59 12.65 -13.85
C LYS A 57 2.12 14.12 -13.77
N LYS A 58 0.84 14.34 -13.44
CA LYS A 58 0.20 15.67 -13.41
C LYS A 58 0.23 16.29 -12.01
N LYS A 59 0.32 15.46 -10.97
CA LYS A 59 0.30 15.89 -9.57
C LYS A 59 1.71 16.04 -9.05
N LYS A 60 1.93 17.10 -8.28
CA LYS A 60 3.22 17.39 -7.62
C LYS A 60 3.50 16.40 -6.50
N HIS A 61 2.46 15.96 -5.80
CA HIS A 61 2.57 15.07 -4.65
C HIS A 61 2.06 13.67 -4.96
N GLN A 62 2.66 12.67 -4.33
CA GLN A 62 2.24 11.28 -4.42
C GLN A 62 2.10 10.70 -3.01
N ILE A 63 0.86 10.47 -2.59
CA ILE A 63 0.55 9.91 -1.27
C ILE A 63 0.24 8.42 -1.43
N LEU A 64 1.09 7.55 -0.88
CA LEU A 64 0.84 6.11 -0.80
C LEU A 64 0.12 5.72 0.49
N ILE A 65 -1.12 5.26 0.36
CA ILE A 65 -1.89 4.73 1.50
C ILE A 65 -1.77 3.21 1.53
N VAL A 66 -1.14 2.69 2.57
CA VAL A 66 -0.90 1.25 2.80
C VAL A 66 -1.90 0.70 3.81
N GLY A 67 -2.83 -0.13 3.34
CA GLY A 67 -3.75 -0.90 4.18
C GLY A 67 -3.14 -2.18 4.73
N ARG A 68 -3.97 -3.06 5.30
CA ARG A 68 -3.52 -4.34 5.87
C ARG A 68 -3.64 -5.49 4.86
N GLU A 69 -4.85 -5.78 4.39
CA GLU A 69 -5.16 -6.78 3.38
C GLU A 69 -6.44 -6.40 2.61
N THR A 70 -6.58 -6.86 1.38
CA THR A 70 -7.84 -6.78 0.61
C THR A 70 -8.72 -7.99 0.87
N ARG A 71 -9.80 -7.80 1.64
CA ARG A 71 -10.74 -8.87 1.96
C ARG A 71 -11.51 -9.32 0.72
N GLY A 72 -11.33 -10.58 0.34
CA GLY A 72 -12.05 -11.17 -0.79
C GLY A 72 -11.63 -10.59 -2.14
N TRP A 73 -10.35 -10.20 -2.26
CA TRP A 73 -9.74 -9.80 -3.53
C TRP A 73 -9.73 -10.96 -4.51
N ASP A 74 -10.58 -10.91 -5.52
CA ASP A 74 -10.74 -12.05 -6.42
C ASP A 74 -10.77 -11.62 -7.88
N LEU A 75 -10.17 -12.48 -8.70
CA LEU A 75 -10.18 -12.41 -10.14
C LEU A 75 -10.45 -13.84 -10.62
N LYS A 76 -11.74 -14.15 -10.79
CA LYS A 76 -12.27 -15.51 -10.96
C LYS A 76 -11.58 -16.33 -12.05
N TYR A 77 -11.13 -15.67 -13.12
CA TYR A 77 -10.53 -16.31 -14.29
C TYR A 77 -9.00 -16.28 -14.27
N LEU A 78 -8.38 -15.95 -13.13
CA LEU A 78 -6.93 -15.92 -13.02
C LEU A 78 -6.37 -17.32 -12.73
N GLU A 79 -5.87 -17.95 -13.79
CA GLU A 79 -5.30 -19.30 -13.79
C GLU A 79 -3.77 -19.33 -13.58
N LYS A 80 -3.08 -18.21 -13.84
CA LYS A 80 -1.63 -18.09 -13.67
C LYS A 80 -1.22 -16.64 -13.41
N TYR A 81 -0.06 -16.48 -12.79
CA TYR A 81 0.56 -15.18 -12.55
C TYR A 81 1.62 -14.86 -13.62
N ASP A 82 1.16 -14.55 -14.84
CA ASP A 82 2.01 -14.17 -15.98
C ASP A 82 1.96 -12.66 -16.30
N LYS A 83 2.55 -12.25 -17.43
CA LYS A 83 2.53 -10.85 -17.89
C LYS A 83 1.12 -10.28 -18.00
N ASN A 84 0.16 -11.03 -18.52
CA ASN A 84 -1.21 -10.55 -18.69
C ASN A 84 -1.92 -10.43 -17.33
N SER A 85 -1.66 -11.37 -16.42
CA SER A 85 -2.20 -11.32 -15.05
C SER A 85 -1.79 -10.06 -14.31
N VAL A 86 -0.55 -9.58 -14.49
CA VAL A 86 -0.06 -8.37 -13.83
C VAL A 86 -0.90 -7.16 -14.25
N TYR A 87 -1.13 -6.99 -15.56
CA TYR A 87 -2.02 -5.92 -16.05
C TYR A 87 -3.43 -6.04 -15.48
N GLN A 88 -4.02 -7.24 -15.51
CA GLN A 88 -5.38 -7.47 -15.01
C GLN A 88 -5.51 -7.15 -13.50
N LEU A 89 -4.52 -7.52 -12.70
CA LEU A 89 -4.51 -7.26 -11.26
C LEU A 89 -4.32 -5.76 -10.95
N MET A 90 -3.44 -5.08 -11.69
CA MET A 90 -3.27 -3.63 -11.57
C MET A 90 -4.54 -2.88 -11.99
N ASP A 91 -5.17 -3.27 -13.10
CA ASP A 91 -6.40 -2.67 -13.60
C ASP A 91 -7.58 -2.95 -12.66
N LEU A 92 -7.62 -4.12 -12.01
CA LEU A 92 -8.58 -4.43 -10.95
C LEU A 92 -8.43 -3.47 -9.76
N SER A 93 -7.19 -3.23 -9.31
CA SER A 93 -6.89 -2.26 -8.25
C SER A 93 -7.29 -0.84 -8.64
N LYS A 94 -6.93 -0.41 -9.84
CA LYS A 94 -7.29 0.92 -10.38
C LYS A 94 -8.81 1.10 -10.45
N SER A 95 -9.52 0.15 -11.06
CA SER A 95 -10.98 0.17 -11.19
C SER A 95 -11.68 0.13 -9.83
N TRP A 96 -11.09 -0.55 -8.85
CA TRP A 96 -11.61 -0.54 -7.49
C TRP A 96 -11.46 0.83 -6.82
N VAL A 97 -10.32 1.48 -6.97
CA VAL A 97 -10.09 2.83 -6.43
C VAL A 97 -11.03 3.83 -7.07
N ILE A 98 -11.11 3.90 -8.40
CA ILE A 98 -12.01 4.82 -9.13
C ILE A 98 -13.46 4.69 -8.63
N ARG A 99 -14.00 3.46 -8.62
CA ARG A 99 -15.36 3.20 -8.13
C ARG A 99 -15.58 3.58 -6.67
N ASN A 100 -14.55 3.60 -5.83
CA ASN A 100 -14.68 4.03 -4.45
C ASN A 100 -14.50 5.54 -4.28
N LEU A 101 -13.79 6.23 -5.17
CA LEU A 101 -13.68 7.69 -5.20
C LEU A 101 -14.97 8.35 -5.72
N GLU A 102 -15.60 7.78 -6.75
CA GLU A 102 -16.85 8.30 -7.36
C GLU A 102 -18.10 8.13 -6.49
N ARG A 103 -18.03 7.32 -5.43
CA ARG A 103 -19.19 7.10 -4.53
C ARG A 103 -19.43 8.32 -3.63
N SER A 104 -20.69 8.71 -3.50
CA SER A 104 -21.15 9.73 -2.56
C SER A 104 -20.89 9.34 -1.09
N ASP A 105 -20.79 10.35 -0.21
CA ASP A 105 -20.56 10.18 1.23
C ASP A 105 -21.71 9.46 1.97
N SER A 106 -22.87 9.32 1.34
CA SER A 106 -24.05 8.67 1.90
C SER A 106 -23.93 7.15 2.07
N VAL A 107 -22.85 6.52 1.61
CA VAL A 107 -22.70 5.05 1.72
C VAL A 107 -22.00 4.64 3.03
N ASN A 108 -22.67 4.92 4.15
CA ASN A 108 -22.32 4.48 5.51
C ASN A 108 -22.51 2.95 5.70
N LYS A 109 -21.69 2.13 5.03
CA LYS A 109 -21.71 0.67 5.23
C LYS A 109 -20.48 0.19 6.02
N LYS A 110 -20.72 -0.66 7.02
CA LYS A 110 -19.69 -1.47 7.71
C LYS A 110 -18.75 -2.10 6.66
N GLY A 111 -17.44 -1.94 6.85
CA GLY A 111 -16.41 -2.48 5.95
C GLY A 111 -15.88 -1.53 4.88
N LYS A 112 -16.48 -0.33 4.69
CA LYS A 112 -15.96 0.69 3.74
C LYS A 112 -15.06 1.75 4.37
N CYS A 113 -14.79 1.64 5.67
CA CYS A 113 -14.10 2.71 6.42
C CYS A 113 -12.70 3.03 5.89
N PHE A 114 -11.96 2.04 5.37
CA PHE A 114 -10.66 2.29 4.72
C PHE A 114 -10.82 3.17 3.48
N PHE A 115 -11.74 2.83 2.58
CA PHE A 115 -11.97 3.61 1.37
C PHE A 115 -12.68 4.94 1.62
N ASN A 116 -13.40 5.10 2.74
CA ASN A 116 -13.88 6.40 3.19
C ASN A 116 -12.72 7.31 3.64
N PHE A 117 -11.73 6.76 4.34
CA PHE A 117 -10.51 7.51 4.65
C PHE A 117 -9.73 7.84 3.38
N PHE A 118 -9.53 6.86 2.49
CA PHE A 118 -8.90 7.04 1.19
C PHE A 118 -9.54 8.17 0.37
N ARG A 119 -10.88 8.17 0.26
CA ARG A 119 -11.63 9.23 -0.43
C ARG A 119 -11.45 10.60 0.21
N LYS A 120 -11.56 10.70 1.54
CA LYS A 120 -11.36 11.97 2.25
C LYS A 120 -9.95 12.52 2.04
N VAL A 121 -8.93 11.67 2.10
CA VAL A 121 -7.55 12.08 1.78
C VAL A 121 -7.48 12.58 0.33
N SER A 122 -8.04 11.86 -0.64
CA SER A 122 -8.06 12.31 -2.04
C SER A 122 -8.75 13.66 -2.24
N GLN A 123 -9.92 13.88 -1.65
CA GLN A 123 -10.69 15.11 -1.78
C GLN A 123 -10.03 16.31 -1.08
N GLU A 124 -9.43 16.07 0.09
CA GLU A 124 -8.79 17.12 0.89
C GLU A 124 -7.37 17.48 0.38
N ASN A 125 -6.81 16.71 -0.56
CA ASN A 125 -5.46 16.89 -1.11
C ASN A 125 -5.49 16.86 -2.67
N PRO A 126 -6.15 17.84 -3.33
CA PRO A 126 -6.36 17.81 -4.78
C PRO A 126 -5.07 17.90 -5.62
N ASN A 127 -3.96 18.34 -5.04
CA ASN A 127 -2.65 18.41 -5.70
C ASN A 127 -1.82 17.12 -5.56
N ALA A 128 -2.40 16.07 -4.96
CA ALA A 128 -1.76 14.79 -4.76
C ALA A 128 -2.42 13.67 -5.57
N SER A 129 -1.61 12.84 -6.22
CA SER A 129 -2.03 11.53 -6.69
C SER A 129 -2.06 10.56 -5.52
N ILE A 130 -3.20 9.87 -5.33
CA ILE A 130 -3.34 8.91 -4.23
C ILE A 130 -3.08 7.50 -4.75
N LEU A 131 -2.07 6.85 -4.16
CA LEU A 131 -1.66 5.48 -4.44
C LEU A 131 -2.21 4.54 -3.36
N TRP A 132 -2.42 3.27 -3.73
CA TRP A 132 -2.89 2.24 -2.82
C TRP A 132 -1.96 1.02 -2.81
N ALA A 133 -1.66 0.53 -1.61
CA ALA A 133 -1.01 -0.76 -1.37
C ALA A 133 -1.54 -1.41 -0.09
N ASN A 134 -1.05 -2.61 0.23
CA ASN A 134 -1.33 -3.31 1.48
C ASN A 134 -0.05 -3.96 2.03
N ILE A 135 0.02 -4.12 3.37
CA ILE A 135 1.11 -4.87 4.03
C ILE A 135 1.11 -6.34 3.61
N PHE A 136 -0.06 -6.93 3.41
CA PHE A 136 -0.19 -8.27 2.86
C PHE A 136 -0.88 -8.19 1.49
N CYS A 137 -0.26 -8.80 0.50
CA CYS A 137 -0.77 -8.81 -0.88
C CYS A 137 -1.96 -9.77 -1.06
N VAL A 138 -2.31 -10.59 -0.06
CA VAL A 138 -3.46 -11.50 -0.10
C VAL A 138 -4.22 -11.50 1.22
N SER A 139 -5.46 -11.97 1.21
CA SER A 139 -6.24 -12.33 2.40
C SER A 139 -6.44 -13.85 2.47
N TYR A 140 -6.61 -14.40 3.68
CA TYR A 140 -6.95 -15.82 3.90
C TYR A 140 -8.39 -15.92 4.39
N LYS A 141 -9.24 -16.66 3.67
CA LYS A 141 -10.68 -16.80 3.95
C LYS A 141 -11.36 -15.44 4.21
N LYS A 142 -11.05 -14.44 3.38
CA LYS A 142 -11.51 -13.04 3.50
C LYS A 142 -11.13 -12.36 4.83
N SER A 143 -10.05 -12.82 5.47
CA SER A 143 -9.53 -12.35 6.76
C SER A 143 -8.00 -12.16 6.72
N ASN A 144 -7.42 -11.82 7.87
CA ASN A 144 -5.98 -11.62 8.02
C ASN A 144 -5.23 -12.91 7.60
N PRO A 145 -4.25 -12.83 6.67
CA PRO A 145 -3.47 -13.98 6.22
C PRO A 145 -2.66 -14.65 7.32
N SER A 146 -2.41 -13.99 8.45
CA SER A 146 -1.75 -14.60 9.61
C SER A 146 -2.54 -15.72 10.29
N LYS A 147 -3.80 -15.92 9.90
CA LYS A 147 -4.66 -17.01 10.39
C LYS A 147 -4.51 -18.31 9.61
N ILE A 148 -3.66 -18.32 8.57
CA ILE A 148 -3.38 -19.56 7.85
C ILE A 148 -2.65 -20.54 8.77
N ASP A 149 -3.06 -21.80 8.73
CA ASP A 149 -2.54 -22.83 9.63
C ASP A 149 -1.09 -23.21 9.29
N THR A 150 -0.68 -22.99 8.03
CA THR A 150 0.65 -23.34 7.53
C THR A 150 1.62 -22.16 7.65
N LYS A 151 2.55 -22.24 8.62
CA LYS A 151 3.56 -21.18 8.88
C LYS A 151 4.43 -20.86 7.65
N SER A 152 4.80 -21.86 6.85
CA SER A 152 5.59 -21.66 5.62
C SER A 152 4.82 -20.84 4.59
N VAL A 153 3.52 -21.08 4.42
CA VAL A 153 2.69 -20.28 3.51
C VAL A 153 2.59 -18.84 4.00
N PHE A 154 2.45 -18.61 5.31
CA PHE A 154 2.47 -17.23 5.84
C PHE A 154 3.82 -16.54 5.62
N ALA A 155 4.94 -17.25 5.75
CA ALA A 155 6.27 -16.72 5.43
C ALA A 155 6.39 -16.34 3.94
N ASN A 156 5.88 -17.20 3.06
CA ASN A 156 5.78 -16.94 1.62
C ASN A 156 4.94 -15.70 1.30
N ILE A 157 3.77 -15.54 1.93
CA ILE A 157 2.94 -14.34 1.81
C ILE A 157 3.73 -13.09 2.19
N LYS A 158 4.45 -13.12 3.33
CA LYS A 158 5.27 -11.98 3.77
C LYS A 158 6.35 -11.64 2.75
N LYS A 159 7.09 -12.64 2.25
CA LYS A 159 8.17 -12.45 1.28
C LYS A 159 7.66 -11.79 -0.01
N ILE A 160 6.58 -12.31 -0.59
CA ILE A 160 5.99 -11.72 -1.80
C ILE A 160 5.41 -10.32 -1.52
N SER A 161 4.74 -10.14 -0.38
CA SER A 161 4.19 -8.82 -0.02
C SER A 161 5.28 -7.76 0.16
N GLU A 162 6.42 -8.13 0.75
CA GLU A 162 7.59 -7.27 0.89
C GLU A 162 8.11 -6.84 -0.48
N PHE A 163 8.39 -7.79 -1.37
CA PHE A 163 8.95 -7.50 -2.69
C PHE A 163 8.02 -6.61 -3.52
N LEU A 164 6.71 -6.89 -3.51
CA LEU A 164 5.74 -6.09 -4.25
C LEU A 164 5.59 -4.66 -3.67
N LEU A 165 5.57 -4.52 -2.35
CA LEU A 165 5.44 -3.21 -1.70
C LEU A 165 6.70 -2.36 -1.89
N LYS A 166 7.89 -2.96 -1.74
CA LYS A 166 9.17 -2.29 -2.00
C LYS A 166 9.28 -1.85 -3.46
N ALA A 167 8.96 -2.73 -4.41
CA ALA A 167 8.96 -2.40 -5.84
C ALA A 167 8.03 -1.22 -6.16
N GLN A 168 6.86 -1.16 -5.52
CA GLN A 168 5.94 -0.04 -5.72
C GLN A 168 6.51 1.28 -5.17
N ILE A 169 7.11 1.28 -3.99
CA ILE A 169 7.72 2.47 -3.39
C ILE A 169 8.92 2.92 -4.23
N GLU A 170 9.79 1.99 -4.62
CA GLU A 170 11.00 2.24 -5.42
C GLU A 170 10.69 2.84 -6.79
N ILE A 171 9.64 2.36 -7.47
CA ILE A 171 9.33 2.81 -8.84
C ILE A 171 8.43 4.05 -8.83
N LEU A 172 7.50 4.14 -7.88
CA LEU A 172 6.53 5.24 -7.83
C LEU A 172 6.98 6.41 -6.96
N GLN A 173 8.05 6.26 -6.18
CA GLN A 173 8.71 7.34 -5.44
C GLN A 173 7.72 8.25 -4.70
N PRO A 174 6.79 7.71 -3.87
CA PRO A 174 5.85 8.55 -3.16
C PRO A 174 6.58 9.47 -2.19
N ASN A 175 6.22 10.75 -2.14
CA ASN A 175 6.79 11.68 -1.18
C ASN A 175 6.14 11.58 0.22
N ILE A 176 4.95 10.96 0.31
CA ILE A 176 4.30 10.64 1.59
C ILE A 176 3.81 9.19 1.60
N ILE A 177 4.09 8.44 2.66
CA ILE A 177 3.53 7.09 2.89
C ILE A 177 2.72 7.04 4.19
N ILE A 178 1.51 6.49 4.12
CA ILE A 178 0.61 6.32 5.26
C ILE A 178 0.34 4.83 5.48
N PHE A 179 0.89 4.28 6.55
CA PHE A 179 0.58 2.93 7.02
C PHE A 179 -0.67 2.96 7.91
N ALA A 180 -1.83 2.76 7.29
CA ALA A 180 -3.16 2.71 7.92
C ALA A 180 -3.60 1.26 8.19
N SER A 181 -2.67 0.40 8.61
CA SER A 181 -2.89 -1.03 8.86
C SER A 181 -3.41 -1.36 10.26
N GLY A 182 -3.48 -0.37 11.15
CA GLY A 182 -3.94 -0.55 12.52
C GLY A 182 -2.90 -1.07 13.51
N LEU A 183 -3.37 -1.34 14.73
CA LEU A 183 -2.57 -1.89 15.84
C LEU A 183 -2.44 -3.43 15.76
N ASP A 184 -2.63 -4.00 14.58
CA ASP A 184 -2.51 -5.44 14.34
C ASP A 184 -1.05 -5.87 14.51
N ARG A 185 -0.79 -6.77 15.46
CA ARG A 185 0.57 -7.19 15.81
C ARG A 185 1.32 -7.78 14.60
N GLN A 186 0.64 -8.57 13.77
CA GLN A 186 1.28 -9.23 12.63
C GLN A 186 1.59 -8.23 11.51
N ALA A 187 0.70 -7.28 11.25
CA ALA A 187 0.99 -6.19 10.31
C ALA A 187 2.14 -5.30 10.79
N ILE A 188 2.22 -5.00 12.09
CA ILE A 188 3.32 -4.23 12.69
C ILE A 188 4.64 -4.98 12.55
N ILE A 189 4.67 -6.28 12.87
CA ILE A 189 5.87 -7.12 12.74
C ILE A 189 6.30 -7.20 11.27
N ALA A 190 5.36 -7.46 10.35
CA ALA A 190 5.64 -7.54 8.92
C ALA A 190 6.23 -6.22 8.40
N ARG A 191 5.59 -5.08 8.64
CA ARG A 191 6.10 -3.76 8.22
C ARG A 191 7.50 -3.48 8.76
N ARG A 192 7.76 -3.77 10.04
CA ARG A 192 9.08 -3.57 10.66
C ARG A 192 10.13 -4.50 10.04
N ALA A 193 9.76 -5.73 9.69
CA ALA A 193 10.67 -6.66 9.03
C ALA A 193 10.98 -6.22 7.60
N TYR A 194 9.96 -5.81 6.83
CA TYR A 194 10.13 -5.37 5.45
C TYR A 194 11.11 -4.21 5.34
N PHE A 195 11.09 -3.29 6.29
CA PHE A 195 11.84 -2.04 6.19
C PHE A 195 12.79 -1.86 7.38
N LYS A 196 13.37 -2.97 7.87
CA LYS A 196 14.20 -2.97 9.08
C LYS A 196 15.36 -1.97 8.97
N ASP A 197 15.96 -1.88 7.78
CA ASP A 197 17.15 -1.05 7.53
C ASP A 197 16.79 0.31 6.94
N ASP A 198 15.54 0.50 6.48
CA ASP A 198 15.09 1.72 5.79
C ASP A 198 14.32 2.71 6.69
N LEU A 199 13.80 2.25 7.84
CA LEU A 199 12.93 3.05 8.71
C LEU A 199 13.69 3.78 9.81
N LYS A 200 13.63 5.11 9.77
CA LYS A 200 14.10 5.97 10.87
C LYS A 200 12.90 6.47 11.68
N PRO A 201 12.58 5.87 12.85
CA PRO A 201 11.48 6.35 13.68
C PRO A 201 11.79 7.76 14.20
N SER A 202 10.80 8.65 14.21
CA SER A 202 10.96 9.93 14.94
C SER A 202 10.97 9.73 16.46
N GLY A 203 10.45 8.59 16.92
CA GLY A 203 10.27 8.27 18.33
C GLY A 203 9.14 9.04 19.04
N LYS A 204 8.52 10.01 18.37
CA LYS A 204 7.58 10.97 18.95
C LYS A 204 6.17 10.83 18.38
N SER A 205 5.19 11.20 19.20
CA SER A 205 3.83 11.42 18.69
C SER A 205 3.80 12.67 17.82
N VAL A 206 2.98 12.65 16.79
CA VAL A 206 2.77 13.80 15.90
C VAL A 206 1.83 14.83 16.53
N VAL A 207 1.00 14.40 17.49
CA VAL A 207 -0.04 15.22 18.12
C VAL A 207 0.20 15.26 19.62
N SER A 208 0.29 16.48 20.17
CA SER A 208 0.44 16.69 21.61
C SER A 208 -0.71 16.03 22.38
N GLY A 209 -0.40 15.32 23.47
CA GLY A 209 -1.37 14.59 24.28
C GLY A 209 -1.87 13.26 23.69
N LEU A 210 -1.51 12.91 22.45
CA LEU A 210 -1.86 11.62 21.85
C LEU A 210 -0.69 10.64 21.95
N ASP A 211 -0.92 9.41 22.40
CA ASP A 211 0.10 8.35 22.39
C ASP A 211 0.52 8.02 20.95
N LYS A 212 1.83 7.92 20.71
CA LYS A 212 2.40 7.59 19.39
C LYS A 212 1.82 6.33 18.77
N LYS A 213 1.30 5.37 19.55
CA LYS A 213 0.64 4.18 19.01
C LYS A 213 -0.52 4.53 18.07
N TYR A 214 -1.20 5.66 18.28
CA TYR A 214 -2.32 6.12 17.45
C TYR A 214 -1.88 6.88 16.21
N LEU A 215 -0.85 7.72 16.33
CA LEU A 215 -0.27 8.45 15.21
C LEU A 215 1.23 8.72 15.47
N GLU A 216 2.06 8.20 14.59
CA GLU A 216 3.52 8.35 14.64
C GLU A 216 4.01 8.80 13.27
N GLN A 217 4.92 9.77 13.26
CA GLN A 217 5.67 10.18 12.08
C GLN A 217 7.02 9.49 12.10
N PHE A 218 7.53 9.15 10.93
CA PHE A 218 8.88 8.61 10.75
C PHE A 218 9.33 8.90 9.32
N TYR A 219 10.56 8.53 8.99
CA TYR A 219 11.13 8.75 7.68
C TYR A 219 11.57 7.42 7.07
N PHE A 220 11.43 7.33 5.76
CA PHE A 220 12.03 6.27 4.97
C PHE A 220 13.29 6.83 4.33
N SER A 221 14.44 6.36 4.79
CA SER A 221 15.74 6.74 4.25
C SER A 221 16.27 5.58 3.42
N GLY A 222 15.85 5.51 2.17
CA GLY A 222 16.34 4.55 1.19
C GLY A 222 17.32 5.21 0.22
N ASN A 223 17.55 4.56 -0.92
CA ASN A 223 18.29 5.15 -2.05
C ASN A 223 17.39 6.13 -2.82
N TYR A 224 16.94 7.19 -2.14
CA TYR A 224 16.07 8.24 -2.67
C TYR A 224 16.75 9.59 -2.52
N ASP A 225 16.45 10.52 -3.42
CA ASP A 225 17.04 11.87 -3.39
C ASP A 225 16.66 12.62 -2.10
N GLU A 226 15.48 12.34 -1.56
CA GLU A 226 14.97 12.89 -0.30
C GLU A 226 14.33 11.81 0.58
N ASP A 227 14.39 12.00 1.90
CA ASP A 227 13.70 11.14 2.87
C ASP A 227 12.18 11.19 2.65
N ILE A 228 11.54 10.02 2.49
CA ILE A 228 10.08 9.95 2.33
C ILE A 228 9.39 10.15 3.68
N LEU A 229 8.47 11.10 3.75
CA LEU A 229 7.69 11.38 4.95
C LEU A 229 6.66 10.27 5.21
N CYS A 230 6.79 9.58 6.34
CA CYS A 230 5.93 8.47 6.67
C CYS A 230 5.06 8.73 7.91
N TYR A 231 3.85 8.17 7.88
CA TYR A 231 2.93 8.11 9.01
C TYR A 231 2.49 6.68 9.28
N ARG A 232 2.44 6.28 10.56
CA ARG A 232 1.74 5.08 11.00
C ARG A 232 0.53 5.50 11.81
N THR A 233 -0.62 4.93 11.48
CA THR A 233 -1.85 5.19 12.23
C THR A 233 -2.70 3.93 12.42
N VAL A 234 -3.80 4.09 13.15
CA VAL A 234 -4.82 3.07 13.38
C VAL A 234 -5.53 2.65 12.09
N HIS A 235 -6.26 1.54 12.13
CA HIS A 235 -7.05 1.13 10.98
C HIS A 235 -8.22 2.12 10.82
N PRO A 236 -8.54 2.60 9.60
CA PRO A 236 -9.60 3.60 9.39
C PRO A 236 -11.00 3.20 9.84
N SER A 237 -11.23 1.91 10.13
CA SER A 237 -12.49 1.43 10.72
C SER A 237 -12.54 1.52 12.25
N SER A 238 -11.48 1.99 12.90
CA SER A 238 -11.46 2.14 14.36
C SER A 238 -12.38 3.31 14.76
N ILE A 239 -13.31 3.02 15.66
CA ILE A 239 -14.30 4.00 16.16
C ILE A 239 -13.93 4.56 17.54
N ARG A 240 -12.80 4.13 18.11
CA ARG A 240 -12.35 4.62 19.42
C ARG A 240 -11.97 6.09 19.32
N GLU A 241 -12.25 6.86 20.36
CA GLU A 241 -12.04 8.32 20.39
C GLU A 241 -10.63 8.73 19.92
N HIS A 242 -9.58 8.23 20.56
CA HIS A 242 -8.19 8.52 20.16
C HIS A 242 -7.86 8.08 18.72
N SER A 243 -8.53 7.05 18.20
CA SER A 243 -8.37 6.63 16.81
C SER A 243 -9.00 7.63 15.83
N VAL A 244 -10.19 8.14 16.17
CA VAL A 244 -10.87 9.15 15.37
C VAL A 244 -10.09 10.45 15.37
N ILE A 245 -9.57 10.88 16.53
CA ILE A 245 -8.69 12.05 16.66
C ILE A 245 -7.45 11.87 15.79
N ALA A 246 -6.74 10.75 15.90
CA ALA A 246 -5.55 10.45 15.10
C ALA A 246 -5.80 10.57 13.59
N LEU A 247 -6.89 9.97 13.10
CA LEU A 247 -7.23 10.02 11.67
C LEU A 247 -7.61 11.44 11.22
N LYS A 248 -8.28 12.22 12.07
CA LYS A 248 -8.64 13.62 11.77
C LYS A 248 -7.40 14.50 11.71
N GLU A 249 -6.50 14.39 12.69
CA GLU A 249 -5.26 15.17 12.73
C GLU A 249 -4.32 14.81 11.59
N LEU A 250 -4.17 13.51 11.28
CA LEU A 250 -3.40 13.08 10.11
C LEU A 250 -3.89 13.75 8.83
N ARG A 251 -5.20 13.80 8.58
CA ARG A 251 -5.71 14.46 7.37
C ARG A 251 -5.41 15.96 7.33
N LYS A 252 -5.47 16.67 8.47
CA LYS A 252 -5.08 18.09 8.55
C LYS A 252 -3.60 18.28 8.19
N ILE A 253 -2.73 17.40 8.70
CA ILE A 253 -1.30 17.42 8.42
C ILE A 253 -1.04 17.17 6.94
N LEU A 254 -1.71 16.18 6.33
CA LEU A 254 -1.56 15.91 4.90
C LEU A 254 -1.99 17.11 4.06
N LYS A 255 -3.13 17.71 4.42
CA LYS A 255 -3.66 18.89 3.73
C LYS A 255 -2.64 20.03 3.75
N SER A 256 -2.03 20.34 4.89
CA SER A 256 -1.01 21.40 4.95
C SER A 256 0.27 21.06 4.19
N LYS A 257 0.61 19.78 4.02
CA LYS A 257 1.80 19.34 3.27
C LYS A 257 1.63 19.34 1.75
N THR A 258 0.40 19.38 1.25
CA THR A 258 0.11 19.23 -0.18
C THR A 258 -0.61 20.42 -0.80
N MET A 259 -0.82 21.51 -0.05
CA MET A 259 -1.47 22.72 -0.59
C MET A 259 -0.63 23.45 -1.63
N ASP A 260 0.71 23.40 -1.52
CA ASP A 260 1.65 24.05 -2.43
C ASP A 260 2.06 23.15 -3.60
#